data_AF-A0A0B6Y659-F1
#
_entry.id   AF-A0A0B6Y659-F1
#
_cell.length_a   1.000
_cell.length_b   1.000
_cell.length_c   1.000
_cell.angle_alpha   90.00
_cell.angle_beta   90.00
_cell.angle_gamma   90.00
#
_symmetry.space_group_name_H-M   'P 1'
#
loop_
_entity.id
_entity.type
_entity.pdbx_description
1 polymer ?
#
loop_
_entity_poly.entity_id
_entity_poly.type
_entity_poly.pdbx_seq_one_letter_code
_entity_poly.pdbx_strand_id
1 'polypeptide(L)'
;KRSDLLRSVCNKRAPTVSTTRWNFQSRIVNSVHENKSVFLECFEMIEEEDGWDNITVSQAFGLKNLLNNPEFLFFLHFFSD
;
A
#
# COMPACT_ATOMS: atom_id res chain seq x y z
N LYS A 1 11.45 10.97 0.32
CA LYS A 1 12.04 9.68 0.74
C LYS A 1 11.02 8.53 0.67
N ARG A 2 9.97 8.49 1.52
CA ARG A 2 8.93 7.42 1.50
C ARG A 2 8.17 7.35 0.16
N SER A 3 7.75 8.51 -0.35
CA SER A 3 7.08 8.61 -1.66
C SER A 3 7.99 8.28 -2.85
N ASP A 4 9.31 8.40 -2.68
CA ASP A 4 10.29 8.12 -3.72
C ASP A 4 10.59 6.62 -3.80
N LEU A 5 10.70 5.94 -2.65
CA LEU A 5 10.79 4.47 -2.57
C LEU A 5 9.52 3.83 -3.17
N LEU A 6 8.33 4.30 -2.75
CA LEU A 6 7.06 3.82 -3.31
C LEU A 6 7.03 3.94 -4.84
N ARG A 7 7.63 5.01 -5.37
CA ARG A 7 7.67 5.28 -6.81
C ARG A 7 8.71 4.43 -7.54
N SER A 8 9.81 4.04 -6.89
CA SER A 8 10.80 3.13 -7.50
C SER A 8 10.31 1.69 -7.54
N VAL A 9 9.61 1.24 -6.50
CA VAL A 9 9.13 -0.15 -6.39
C VAL A 9 7.88 -0.36 -7.23
N CYS A 10 6.95 0.61 -7.24
CA CYS A 10 5.66 0.44 -7.91
C CYS A 10 5.70 0.69 -9.44
N ASN A 11 6.81 1.23 -9.98
CA ASN A 11 6.96 1.64 -11.39
C ASN A 11 5.82 2.52 -11.95
N LYS A 12 4.91 2.96 -11.09
CA LYS A 12 3.72 3.76 -11.34
C LYS A 12 3.61 4.79 -10.22
N ARG A 13 3.17 5.99 -10.58
CA ARG A 13 2.90 7.05 -9.61
C ARG A 13 1.67 6.64 -8.80
N ALA A 14 1.76 6.66 -7.47
CA ALA A 14 0.59 6.46 -6.62
C ALA A 14 -0.55 7.39 -7.07
N PRO A 15 -1.82 6.90 -7.11
CA PRO A 15 -2.93 7.70 -7.60
C PRO A 15 -3.03 9.00 -6.81
N THR A 16 -2.82 10.13 -7.49
CA THR A 16 -3.00 11.46 -6.91
C THR A 16 -4.48 11.76 -6.75
N VAL A 17 -4.86 12.36 -5.62
CA VAL A 17 -6.23 12.72 -5.28
C VAL A 17 -6.80 13.69 -6.33
N SER A 18 -7.68 13.20 -7.21
CA SER A 18 -8.47 14.05 -8.11
C SER A 18 -9.80 14.40 -7.43
N THR A 19 -10.20 15.66 -7.48
CA THR A 19 -11.40 16.24 -6.83
C THR A 19 -12.74 15.58 -7.22
N THR A 20 -12.75 14.66 -8.19
CA THR A 20 -13.93 13.90 -8.60
C THR A 20 -14.26 12.81 -7.56
N ARG A 21 -15.08 13.19 -6.58
CA ARG A 21 -15.38 12.47 -5.33
C ARG A 21 -16.10 11.11 -5.44
N TRP A 22 -16.63 10.70 -6.60
CA TRP A 22 -17.47 9.50 -6.67
C TRP A 22 -16.70 8.18 -6.84
N ASN A 23 -15.55 8.18 -7.53
CA ASN A 23 -14.81 6.94 -7.82
C ASN A 23 -13.49 6.84 -7.04
N PHE A 24 -13.21 7.75 -6.11
CA PHE A 24 -11.92 7.80 -5.41
C PHE A 24 -11.69 6.58 -4.51
N GLN A 25 -12.72 6.18 -3.76
CA GLN A 25 -12.60 5.05 -2.84
C GLN A 25 -12.43 3.73 -3.60
N SER A 26 -13.23 3.50 -4.64
CA SER A 26 -13.07 2.34 -5.52
C SER A 26 -11.71 2.33 -6.22
N ARG A 27 -11.21 3.47 -6.73
CA ARG A 27 -9.87 3.52 -7.35
C ARG A 27 -8.73 3.18 -6.39
N ILE A 28 -8.84 3.58 -5.12
CA ILE A 28 -7.85 3.22 -4.10
C ILE A 28 -7.93 1.73 -3.81
N VAL A 29 -9.13 1.21 -3.57
CA VAL A 29 -9.37 -0.21 -3.30
C VAL A 29 -8.82 -1.07 -4.44
N ASN A 30 -9.17 -0.73 -5.69
CA ASN A 30 -8.68 -1.43 -6.89
C ASN A 30 -7.16 -1.31 -7.01
N SER A 31 -6.59 -0.12 -6.77
CA SER A 31 -5.13 0.06 -6.83
C SER A 31 -4.40 -0.76 -5.76
N VAL A 32 -4.95 -0.90 -4.56
CA VAL A 32 -4.36 -1.73 -3.49
C VAL A 32 -4.52 -3.20 -3.81
N HIS A 33 -5.67 -3.61 -4.34
CA HIS A 33 -5.91 -4.98 -4.79
C HIS A 33 -4.95 -5.39 -5.92
N GLU A 34 -4.84 -4.58 -6.97
CA GLU A 34 -3.97 -4.83 -8.13
C GLU A 34 -2.48 -4.84 -7.80
N ASN A 35 -2.03 -4.00 -6.86
CA ASN A 35 -0.62 -3.80 -6.54
C ASN A 35 -0.23 -4.37 -5.16
N LYS A 36 -1.02 -5.30 -4.61
CA LYS A 36 -0.81 -5.86 -3.26
C LYS A 36 0.60 -6.40 -3.07
N SER A 37 1.11 -7.18 -4.02
CA SER A 37 2.45 -7.79 -3.95
C SER A 37 3.55 -6.73 -3.85
N VAL A 38 3.43 -5.66 -4.64
CA VAL A 38 4.35 -4.52 -4.64
C VAL A 38 4.34 -3.79 -3.30
N PHE A 39 3.16 -3.61 -2.68
CA PHE A 39 3.09 -3.01 -1.35
C PHE A 39 3.72 -3.89 -0.27
N LEU A 40 3.53 -5.22 -0.34
CA LEU A 40 4.19 -6.16 0.58
C LEU A 40 5.71 -6.08 0.45
N GLU A 41 6.23 -6.09 -0.78
CA GLU A 41 7.67 -5.94 -1.05
C GLU A 41 8.21 -4.61 -0.53
N CYS A 42 7.48 -3.50 -0.74
CA CYS A 42 7.84 -2.19 -0.17
C CYS A 42 7.95 -2.23 1.36
N PHE A 43 7.00 -2.88 2.05
CA PHE A 43 7.01 -2.92 3.51
C PHE A 43 8.11 -3.85 4.04
N GLU A 44 8.40 -4.95 3.35
CA GLU A 44 9.53 -5.82 3.66
C GLU A 44 10.86 -5.08 3.54
N MET A 45 11.08 -4.34 2.44
CA MET A 45 12.30 -3.52 2.30
C MET A 45 12.43 -2.46 3.40
N ILE A 46 11.33 -1.84 3.84
CA ILE A 46 11.39 -0.87 4.94
C ILE A 46 11.75 -1.52 6.28
N GLU A 47 11.37 -2.79 6.48
CA GLU A 47 11.73 -3.55 7.68
C GLU A 47 13.17 -4.08 7.66
N GLU A 48 13.70 -4.39 6.47
CA GLU A 48 15.04 -4.97 6.30
C GLU A 48 16.15 -3.93 6.11
N GLU A 49 15.84 -2.77 5.53
CA GLU A 49 16.83 -1.71 5.30
C GLU A 49 17.09 -0.86 6.55
N ASP A 50 18.38 -0.68 6.86
CA ASP A 50 18.81 0.28 7.87
C ASP A 50 18.60 1.73 7.40
N GLY A 51 18.27 2.63 8.33
CA GLY A 51 18.16 4.07 8.07
C GLY A 51 16.73 4.62 7.95
N TRP A 52 15.73 3.79 8.26
CA TRP A 52 14.37 4.21 8.55
C TRP A 52 14.18 4.46 10.05
N ASP A 53 13.33 5.43 10.40
CA ASP A 53 12.99 5.67 11.79
C ASP A 53 12.04 4.58 12.34
N ASN A 54 12.09 4.35 13.65
CA ASN A 54 11.30 3.29 14.31
C ASN A 54 9.78 3.42 14.06
N ILE A 55 9.27 4.64 13.85
CA ILE A 55 7.84 4.85 13.56
C ILE A 55 7.54 4.35 12.14
N THR A 56 8.38 4.68 11.16
CA THR A 56 8.27 4.18 9.79
C THR A 56 8.30 2.66 9.73
N VAL A 57 9.24 2.02 10.43
CA VAL A 57 9.36 0.55 10.48
C VAL A 57 8.13 -0.08 11.13
N SER A 58 7.68 0.45 12.27
CA SER A 58 6.48 -0.04 12.98
C SER A 58 5.21 0.09 12.13
N GLN A 59 5.07 1.19 11.38
CA GLN A 59 3.96 1.37 10.44
C GLN A 59 4.01 0.38 9.27
N ALA A 60 5.18 0.14 8.68
CA ALA A 60 5.34 -0.83 7.60
C ALA A 60 4.94 -2.24 8.08
N PHE A 61 5.39 -2.63 9.26
CA PHE A 61 5.00 -3.88 9.91
C PHE A 61 3.48 -4.00 10.12
N GLY A 62 2.85 -2.96 10.66
CA GLY A 62 1.39 -2.94 10.84
C GLY A 62 0.62 -3.06 9.52
N LEU A 63 1.05 -2.33 8.50
CA LEU A 63 0.40 -2.35 7.18
C LEU A 63 0.62 -3.68 6.45
N LYS A 64 1.81 -4.29 6.57
CA LYS A 64 2.09 -5.62 6.04
C LYS A 64 1.18 -6.68 6.67
N ASN A 65 1.02 -6.63 7.99
CA ASN A 65 0.11 -7.54 8.71
C ASN A 65 -1.35 -7.32 8.30
N LEU A 66 -1.78 -6.07 8.10
CA LEU A 66 -3.12 -5.77 7.60
C LEU A 66 -3.34 -6.32 6.19
N LEU A 67 -2.37 -6.19 5.28
CA LEU A 67 -2.44 -6.76 3.93
C LEU A 67 -2.35 -8.28 3.88
N ASN A 68 -2.01 -8.94 5.00
CA ASN A 68 -2.05 -10.38 5.16
C ASN A 68 -3.24 -10.86 6.01
N ASN A 69 -4.04 -9.94 6.55
CA ASN A 69 -5.20 -10.27 7.35
C ASN A 69 -6.34 -10.82 6.46
N PRO A 70 -6.88 -12.03 6.73
CA PRO A 70 -7.91 -12.64 5.90
C PRO A 70 -9.20 -11.84 5.79
N GLU A 71 -9.64 -11.20 6.88
CA GLU A 71 -10.86 -10.38 6.90
C GLU A 71 -10.67 -9.11 6.07
N PHE A 72 -9.51 -8.45 6.19
CA PHE A 72 -9.18 -7.31 5.35
C PHE A 72 -9.12 -7.69 3.87
N LEU A 73 -8.53 -8.85 3.55
CA LEU A 73 -8.45 -9.36 2.18
C LEU A 73 -9.83 -9.68 1.60
N PHE A 74 -10.73 -10.23 2.41
CA PHE A 74 -12.12 -10.44 2.02
C PHE A 74 -12.79 -9.12 1.63
N PHE A 75 -12.69 -8.09 2.48
CA PHE A 75 -13.25 -6.77 2.16
C PHE A 75 -12.57 -6.13 0.96
N LEU A 76 -11.24 -6.25 0.86
CA LEU A 76 -10.48 -5.70 -0.25
C LEU A 76 -10.95 -6.29 -1.59
N HIS A 77 -11.15 -7.61 -1.64
CA HIS A 77 -11.69 -8.29 -2.82
C HIS A 77 -13.15 -7.89 -3.09
N PHE A 78 -14.00 -7.92 -2.06
CA PHE A 78 -15.42 -7.58 -2.16
C PHE A 78 -15.68 -6.16 -2.69
N PHE A 79 -14.85 -5.18 -2.30
CA PHE A 79 -14.97 -3.81 -2.78
C PHE A 79 -14.20 -3.52 -4.07
N SER A 80 -13.39 -4.49 -4.55
CA SER A 80 -12.65 -4.37 -5.82
C SER A 80 -13.38 -4.95 -7.03
N ASP A 81 -14.39 -5.79 -6.78
CA ASP A 81 -15.33 -6.34 -7.77
C ASP A 81 -16.49 -5.38 -8.06
#